data_AF-A0A5N5WRN1-F1
#
_entry.id   AF-A0A5N5WRN1-F1
#
_cell.length_a   1.000
_cell.length_b   1.000
_cell.length_c   1.000
_cell.angle_alpha   90.00
_cell.angle_beta   90.00
_cell.angle_gamma   90.00
#
_symmetry.space_group_name_H-M   'P 1'
#
loop_
_entity.id
_entity.type
_entity.pdbx_description
1 polymer ?
#
loop_
_entity_poly.entity_id
_entity_poly.type
_entity_poly.pdbx_seq_one_letter_code
_entity_poly.pdbx_strand_id
1 'polypeptide(L)'
;MRAQDILLLLVGIGGSYAMNFTKTCTTLGLEGHMLFAKCQKLNHSDRAAPLDLNTCLGYKDGIIQRGENAIGNSACSFCALDKAWLQCMCYQGGGIIAPSAPFNLDNIISNHDGELHCDA
;
A
#
# COMPACT_ATOMS: atom_id res chain seq x y z
N MET A 1 -47.34 30.58 -4.89
CA MET A 1 -46.79 29.35 -5.50
C MET A 1 -45.53 29.01 -4.73
N ARG A 2 -45.46 27.81 -4.16
CA ARG A 2 -44.42 27.38 -3.22
C ARG A 2 -43.09 27.18 -3.94
N ALA A 3 -42.04 27.76 -3.37
CA ALA A 3 -40.66 27.40 -3.67
C ALA A 3 -40.45 25.92 -3.33
N GLN A 4 -39.85 25.18 -4.26
CA GLN A 4 -39.32 23.85 -3.96
C GLN A 4 -37.86 23.86 -4.41
N ASP A 5 -36.99 23.97 -3.40
CA ASP A 5 -35.55 23.83 -3.50
C ASP A 5 -35.20 22.40 -3.98
N ILE A 6 -34.61 22.30 -5.16
CA ILE A 6 -34.03 21.05 -5.65
C ILE A 6 -32.59 20.99 -5.13
N LEU A 7 -32.40 20.34 -4.00
CA LEU A 7 -31.10 19.92 -3.48
C LEU A 7 -30.60 18.74 -4.33
N LEU A 8 -29.77 19.02 -5.34
CA LEU A 8 -29.02 18.01 -6.08
C LEU A 8 -27.82 17.56 -5.23
N LEU A 9 -27.97 16.43 -4.57
CA LEU A 9 -26.88 15.69 -3.93
C LEU A 9 -25.86 15.27 -5.01
N LEU A 10 -24.69 15.91 -5.01
CA LEU A 10 -23.51 15.41 -5.70
C LEU A 10 -23.10 14.10 -5.01
N VAL A 11 -23.55 12.97 -5.54
CA VAL A 11 -22.97 11.67 -5.22
C VAL A 11 -21.57 11.68 -5.82
N GLY A 12 -20.58 12.02 -4.99
CA GLY A 12 -19.18 11.84 -5.32
C GLY A 12 -18.95 10.35 -5.56
N ILE A 13 -18.81 9.98 -6.83
CA ILE A 13 -18.34 8.65 -7.21
C ILE A 13 -16.85 8.65 -6.89
N GLY A 14 -16.52 8.43 -5.61
CA GLY A 14 -15.17 8.15 -5.15
C GLY A 14 -14.77 6.77 -5.66
N GLY A 15 -14.57 6.65 -6.97
CA GLY A 15 -13.86 5.53 -7.54
C GLY A 15 -12.43 5.64 -7.03
N SER A 16 -12.08 4.84 -6.03
CA SER A 16 -10.69 4.67 -5.65
C SER A 16 -10.03 3.94 -6.82
N TYR A 17 -9.47 4.71 -7.75
CA TYR A 17 -8.63 4.17 -8.80
C TYR A 17 -7.38 3.69 -8.06
N ALA A 18 -7.35 2.42 -7.66
CA ALA A 18 -6.10 1.76 -7.29
C ALA A 18 -5.21 1.82 -8.53
N MET A 19 -4.40 2.87 -8.62
CA MET A 19 -3.43 3.04 -9.69
C MET A 19 -2.25 2.15 -9.30
N ASN A 20 -2.37 0.85 -9.57
CA ASN A 20 -1.32 -0.16 -9.34
C ASN A 20 0.07 0.41 -9.65
N PHE A 21 0.85 0.76 -8.63
CA PHE A 21 2.12 1.46 -8.81
C PHE A 21 3.08 0.66 -9.70
N THR A 22 3.00 -0.68 -9.69
CA THR A 22 3.87 -1.54 -10.51
C THR A 22 3.71 -1.37 -12.01
N LYS A 23 2.63 -0.73 -12.48
CA LYS A 23 2.48 -0.38 -13.90
C LYS A 23 3.44 0.70 -14.35
N THR A 24 3.88 1.56 -13.43
CA THR A 24 4.68 2.75 -13.71
C THR A 24 5.96 2.83 -12.87
N CYS A 25 6.22 1.81 -12.06
CA CYS A 25 7.38 1.73 -11.19
C CYS A 25 8.18 0.45 -11.45
N THR A 26 9.50 0.57 -11.38
CA THR A 26 10.47 -0.49 -11.64
C THR A 26 11.53 -0.55 -10.55
N THR A 27 12.44 -1.53 -10.63
CA THR A 27 13.55 -1.70 -9.66
C THR A 27 13.05 -1.77 -8.22
N LEU A 28 12.03 -2.59 -8.00
CA LEU A 28 11.42 -2.76 -6.69
C LEU A 28 12.39 -3.46 -5.72
N GLY A 29 12.54 -2.91 -4.53
CA GLY A 29 13.36 -3.48 -3.46
C GLY A 29 12.75 -3.21 -2.09
N LEU A 30 13.00 -4.11 -1.15
CA LEU A 30 12.55 -3.98 0.23
C LEU A 30 13.76 -4.03 1.17
N GLU A 31 13.91 -3.02 2.02
CA GLU A 31 14.89 -3.00 3.11
C GLU A 31 14.16 -2.69 4.42
N GLY A 32 14.03 -3.70 5.29
CA GLY A 32 13.20 -3.57 6.50
C GLY A 32 11.74 -3.29 6.15
N HIS A 33 11.26 -2.08 6.48
CA HIS A 33 9.92 -1.59 6.16
C HIS A 33 9.90 -0.60 4.98
N MET A 34 11.06 -0.25 4.42
CA MET A 34 11.16 0.70 3.32
C MET A 34 11.04 -0.01 1.98
N LEU A 35 10.00 0.33 1.22
CA LEU A 35 9.88 0.00 -0.20
C LEU A 35 10.65 1.04 -1.01
N PHE A 36 11.54 0.58 -1.88
CA PHE A 36 12.24 1.39 -2.85
C PHE A 36 11.77 1.04 -4.25
N ALA A 37 11.54 2.06 -5.07
CA ALA A 37 11.23 1.92 -6.48
C ALA A 37 11.80 3.08 -7.28
N LYS A 38 11.86 2.91 -8.61
CA LYS A 38 11.97 4.00 -9.58
C LYS A 38 10.64 4.16 -10.29
N CYS A 39 9.97 5.29 -10.11
CA CYS A 39 8.65 5.54 -10.62
C CYS A 39 8.64 6.63 -11.69
N GLN A 40 7.84 6.40 -12.72
CA GLN A 40 7.67 7.32 -13.83
C GLN A 40 6.82 8.53 -13.41
N LYS A 41 7.30 9.71 -13.77
CA LYS A 41 6.59 10.99 -13.69
C LYS A 41 5.63 11.18 -14.87
N LEU A 42 4.74 12.16 -14.79
CA LEU A 42 3.84 12.55 -15.88
C LEU A 42 4.58 12.97 -17.15
N ASN A 43 5.80 13.52 -17.03
CA ASN A 43 6.65 13.89 -18.16
C ASN A 43 7.49 12.71 -18.72
N HIS A 44 7.17 11.47 -18.32
CA HIS A 44 7.84 10.23 -18.68
C HIS A 44 9.28 10.03 -18.18
N SER A 45 9.84 10.97 -17.41
CA SER A 45 11.10 10.75 -16.70
C SER A 45 10.91 9.91 -15.44
N ASP A 46 11.96 9.24 -14.97
CA ASP A 46 11.90 8.45 -13.74
C ASP A 46 12.48 9.18 -12.54
N ARG A 47 12.01 8.84 -11.33
CA ARG A 47 12.55 9.29 -10.04
C ARG A 47 12.57 8.15 -9.03
N ALA A 48 13.53 8.17 -8.11
CA ALA A 48 13.50 7.30 -6.94
C ALA A 48 12.34 7.68 -6.01
N ALA A 49 11.54 6.69 -5.62
CA ALA A 49 10.33 6.85 -4.84
C ALA A 49 10.38 5.88 -3.63
N PRO A 50 11.00 6.28 -2.51
CA PRO A 50 10.95 5.50 -1.28
C PRO A 50 9.58 5.66 -0.61
N LEU A 51 9.07 4.60 0.00
CA LEU A 51 7.87 4.62 0.82
C LEU A 51 8.07 3.74 2.06
N ASP A 52 7.76 4.29 3.22
CA ASP A 52 7.67 3.50 4.46
C ASP A 52 6.35 2.71 4.47
N LEU A 53 6.43 1.39 4.33
CA LEU A 53 5.26 0.52 4.31
C LEU A 53 4.52 0.48 5.67
N ASN A 54 5.16 0.87 6.78
CA ASN A 54 4.47 0.99 8.06
C ASN A 54 3.52 2.18 8.12
N THR A 55 3.51 3.04 7.09
CA THR A 55 2.47 4.07 6.90
C THR A 55 1.22 3.53 6.19
N CYS A 56 1.29 2.35 5.55
CA CYS A 56 0.18 1.75 4.81
C CYS A 56 -0.32 0.42 5.40
N LEU A 57 0.57 -0.34 6.06
CA LEU A 57 0.33 -1.70 6.51
C LEU A 57 0.17 -1.77 8.02
N GLY A 58 -0.92 -2.39 8.46
CA GLY A 58 -1.18 -2.84 9.82
C GLY A 58 -1.18 -4.36 9.94
N TYR A 59 -1.11 -4.83 11.17
CA TYR A 59 -1.09 -6.24 11.51
C TYR A 59 -2.22 -6.58 12.47
N LYS A 60 -2.87 -7.74 12.26
CA LYS A 60 -3.83 -8.31 13.20
C LYS A 60 -3.82 -9.84 13.12
N ASP A 61 -3.53 -10.50 14.24
CA ASP A 61 -3.64 -11.97 14.41
C ASP A 61 -3.00 -12.81 13.28
N GLY A 62 -1.76 -12.49 12.89
CA GLY A 62 -1.06 -13.18 11.79
C GLY A 62 -1.27 -12.60 10.40
N ILE A 63 -2.16 -11.61 10.26
CA ILE A 63 -2.62 -11.10 8.97
C ILE A 63 -2.10 -9.67 8.76
N ILE A 64 -1.47 -9.47 7.61
CA ILE A 64 -1.14 -8.13 7.09
C ILE A 64 -2.37 -7.56 6.41
N GLN A 65 -2.70 -6.31 6.74
CA GLN A 65 -3.84 -5.58 6.22
C GLN A 65 -3.53 -4.08 6.11
N ARG A 66 -4.46 -3.26 5.62
CA ARG A 66 -4.32 -1.80 5.71
C ARG A 66 -4.26 -1.35 7.18
N GLY A 67 -3.43 -0.37 7.47
CA GLY A 67 -3.25 0.19 8.80
C GLY A 67 -1.84 0.74 8.98
N GLU A 68 -1.29 0.65 10.18
CA GLU A 68 0.04 1.18 10.47
C GLU A 68 0.87 0.18 11.28
N ASN A 69 2.19 0.26 11.13
CA ASN A 69 3.19 -0.46 11.92
C ASN A 69 3.11 -2.01 11.85
N ALA A 70 2.87 -2.59 10.68
CA ALA A 70 2.82 -4.04 10.50
C ALA A 70 4.19 -4.74 10.54
N ILE A 71 5.21 -4.18 9.88
CA ILE A 71 6.40 -4.95 9.45
C ILE A 71 7.72 -4.36 9.94
N GLY A 72 8.78 -5.17 9.87
CA GLY A 72 10.10 -4.78 10.34
C GLY A 72 10.16 -4.61 11.87
N ASN A 73 9.26 -5.27 12.59
CA ASN A 73 9.12 -5.18 14.04
C ASN A 73 8.78 -6.55 14.65
N SER A 74 8.41 -6.58 15.92
CA SER A 74 8.09 -7.83 16.62
C SER A 74 6.78 -8.47 16.17
N ALA A 75 5.88 -7.78 15.48
CA ALA A 75 4.65 -8.35 14.95
C ALA A 75 4.90 -9.14 13.65
N CYS A 76 5.56 -8.53 12.67
CA CYS A 76 6.01 -9.19 11.45
C CYS A 76 7.45 -8.82 11.09
N SER A 77 8.25 -9.83 10.74
CA SER A 77 9.66 -9.72 10.38
C SER A 77 10.01 -10.64 9.20
N PHE A 78 11.26 -10.60 8.72
CA PHE A 78 11.74 -11.43 7.62
C PHE A 78 10.83 -11.38 6.38
N CYS A 79 10.52 -10.16 5.95
CA CYS A 79 9.67 -9.92 4.79
C CYS A 79 10.42 -10.14 3.49
N ALA A 80 9.74 -10.75 2.52
CA ALA A 80 10.17 -10.90 1.15
C ALA A 80 9.18 -10.22 0.20
N LEU A 81 9.70 -9.63 -0.86
CA LEU A 81 8.94 -8.98 -1.91
C LEU A 81 9.18 -9.71 -3.23
N ASP A 82 8.10 -10.19 -3.86
CA ASP A 82 8.10 -10.64 -5.25
C ASP A 82 7.16 -9.76 -6.06
N LYS A 83 7.74 -8.87 -6.88
CA LYS A 83 7.02 -7.78 -7.54
C LYS A 83 6.23 -6.94 -6.53
N ALA A 84 4.90 -7.04 -6.54
CA ALA A 84 4.00 -6.35 -5.60
C ALA A 84 3.57 -7.25 -4.43
N TRP A 85 3.92 -8.53 -4.44
CA TRP A 85 3.48 -9.48 -3.42
C TRP A 85 4.45 -9.47 -2.25
N LEU A 86 3.97 -8.99 -1.11
CA LEU A 86 4.67 -8.99 0.16
C LEU A 86 4.25 -10.22 0.98
N GLN A 87 5.23 -10.95 1.51
CA GLN A 87 4.99 -11.98 2.51
C GLN A 87 6.01 -11.83 3.63
N CYS A 88 5.58 -11.95 4.88
CA CYS A 88 6.45 -11.84 6.05
C CYS A 88 6.24 -13.01 6.99
N MET A 89 7.18 -13.22 7.91
CA MET A 89 6.98 -14.07 9.08
C MET A 89 6.31 -13.25 10.17
N CYS A 90 5.04 -13.54 10.45
CA CYS A 90 4.24 -12.82 11.43
C CYS A 90 3.95 -13.69 12.64
N TYR A 91 3.88 -13.07 13.81
CA TYR A 91 3.29 -13.73 14.96
C TYR A 91 1.82 -14.05 14.67
N GLN A 92 1.38 -15.17 15.17
CA GLN A 92 0.00 -15.61 15.23
C GLN A 92 -0.36 -15.75 16.72
N GLY A 93 -1.65 -15.79 17.02
CA GLY A 93 -2.12 -15.99 18.39
C GLY A 93 -1.40 -17.15 19.08
N GLY A 94 -1.10 -17.00 20.38
CA GLY A 94 -0.36 -18.02 21.14
C GLY A 94 1.16 -17.99 20.97
N GLY A 95 1.73 -16.95 20.35
CA GLY A 95 3.19 -16.74 20.28
C GLY A 95 3.90 -17.53 19.17
N ILE A 96 3.14 -18.09 18.24
CA ILE A 96 3.67 -18.86 17.10
C ILE A 96 4.07 -17.87 16.00
N ILE A 97 5.24 -18.03 15.37
CA ILE A 97 5.62 -17.26 14.17
C ILE A 97 5.40 -18.14 12.94
N ALA A 98 4.69 -17.63 11.94
CA ALA A 98 4.43 -18.33 10.69
C ALA A 98 4.37 -17.34 9.50
N PRO A 99 4.51 -17.82 8.26
CA PRO A 99 4.32 -16.97 7.08
C PRO A 99 2.92 -16.37 7.06
N SER A 100 2.82 -15.07 6.78
CA SER A 100 1.56 -14.40 6.48
C SER A 100 0.97 -14.93 5.16
N ALA A 101 -0.31 -14.68 4.93
CA ALA A 101 -0.83 -14.72 3.57
C ALA A 101 -0.08 -13.67 2.71
N PRO A 102 0.20 -13.95 1.43
CA PRO A 102 0.74 -12.94 0.51
C PRO A 102 -0.21 -11.75 0.40
N PHE A 103 0.34 -10.55 0.50
CA PHE A 103 -0.40 -9.29 0.40
C PHE A 103 0.05 -8.53 -0.85
N ASN A 104 -0.88 -8.19 -1.74
CA ASN A 104 -0.57 -7.43 -2.94
C ASN A 104 -0.56 -5.92 -2.65
N LEU A 105 0.61 -5.31 -2.71
CA LEU A 105 0.84 -3.88 -2.50
C LEU A 105 0.18 -2.99 -3.55
N ASP A 106 -0.06 -3.48 -4.78
CA ASP A 106 -0.81 -2.72 -5.80
C ASP A 106 -2.24 -2.36 -5.36
N ASN A 107 -2.79 -3.09 -4.38
CA ASN A 107 -4.12 -2.81 -3.87
C ASN A 107 -4.17 -1.55 -3.00
N ILE A 108 -3.03 -1.08 -2.50
CA ILE A 108 -2.97 -0.01 -1.50
C ILE A 108 -1.88 1.03 -1.78
N ILE A 109 -1.10 0.87 -2.85
CA ILE A 109 -0.02 1.78 -3.20
C ILE A 109 -0.20 2.22 -4.65
N SER A 110 -0.09 3.53 -4.83
CA SER A 110 -0.15 4.18 -6.12
C SER A 110 1.05 5.08 -6.37
N ASN A 111 1.29 5.39 -7.65
CA ASN A 111 2.31 6.34 -8.09
C ASN A 111 1.65 7.66 -8.52
N HIS A 112 2.03 8.76 -7.88
CA HIS A 112 1.61 10.12 -8.19
C HIS A 112 2.82 10.94 -8.65
N ASP A 113 2.96 11.13 -9.96
CA ASP A 113 4.05 11.91 -10.57
C ASP A 113 5.47 11.54 -10.07
N GLY A 114 5.71 10.24 -9.91
CA GLY A 114 6.99 9.69 -9.46
C GLY A 114 7.15 9.61 -7.94
N GLU A 115 6.09 9.82 -7.17
CA GLU A 115 6.03 9.62 -5.72
C GLU A 115 5.08 8.49 -5.36
N LEU A 116 5.47 7.60 -4.45
CA LEU A 116 4.61 6.51 -3.99
C LEU A 116 3.74 6.98 -2.82
N HIS A 117 2.46 6.60 -2.84
CA HIS A 117 1.49 6.95 -1.79
C HIS A 117 0.71 5.72 -1.34
N CYS A 118 0.28 5.71 -0.07
CA CYS A 118 -0.75 4.79 0.40
C CYS A 118 -2.13 5.30 -0.05
N ASP A 119 -2.92 4.43 -0.68
CA ASP A 119 -4.31 4.70 -1.03
C ASP A 119 -5.21 4.58 0.22
N ALA A 120 -6.16 5.51 0.37
CA ALA A 120 -7.16 5.53 1.43
C ALA A 120 -8.34 4.57 1.18
#